data_AF-R7R0U4-F1
#
_entry.id   AF-R7R0U4-F1
#
_cell.length_a   1.000
_cell.length_b   1.000
_cell.length_c   1.000
_cell.angle_alpha   90.00
_cell.angle_beta   90.00
_cell.angle_gamma   90.00
#
_symmetry.space_group_name_H-M   'P 1'
#
loop_
_entity.id
_entity.type
_entity.pdbx_description
1 polymer ?
#
loop_
_entity_poly.entity_id
_entity_poly.type
_entity_poly.pdbx_seq_one_letter_code
_entity_poly.pdbx_strand_id
1 'polypeptide(L)'
;MGKDDEQDEIFKNQVSIIRQLADKQSCIVVGRCSDYILREREDCMHVFIYASYEHRMKNCVESLGMTEAEAKKMIAKVDKARDVYHKTYAGFLPGDFRYKDVKRRRR
;
A
#
# COMPACT_ATOMS: atom_id res chain seq x y z
N MET A 1 4.90 26.95 6.61
CA MET A 1 4.49 25.67 6.02
C MET A 1 5.35 24.57 6.62
N GLY A 2 4.77 23.74 7.47
CA GLY A 2 5.47 22.58 8.03
C GLY A 2 5.59 21.45 7.01
N LYS A 3 6.46 20.46 7.28
CA LYS A 3 6.58 19.25 6.46
C LYS A 3 5.25 18.48 6.34
N ASP A 4 4.40 18.57 7.35
CA ASP A 4 3.10 17.90 7.39
C ASP A 4 2.12 18.54 6.39
N ASP A 5 2.11 19.87 6.28
CA ASP A 5 1.29 20.59 5.29
C ASP A 5 1.65 20.17 3.85
N GLU A 6 2.93 19.97 3.56
CA GLU A 6 3.41 19.54 2.25
C GLU A 6 2.95 18.10 1.92
N GLN A 7 3.04 17.18 2.88
CA GLN A 7 2.56 15.81 2.68
C GLN A 7 1.05 15.75 2.46
N ASP A 8 0.28 16.59 3.15
CA ASP A 8 -1.16 16.66 3.00
C ASP A 8 -1.58 17.20 1.64
N GLU A 9 -0.88 18.22 1.11
CA GLU A 9 -1.10 18.69 -0.26
C GLU A 9 -0.74 17.62 -1.31
N ILE A 10 0.35 16.89 -1.10
CA ILE A 10 0.70 15.73 -1.95
C ILE A 10 -0.40 14.68 -1.90
N PHE A 11 -0.93 14.36 -0.72
CA PHE A 11 -2.01 13.39 -0.56
C PHE A 11 -3.29 13.84 -1.26
N LYS A 12 -3.72 15.11 -1.10
CA LYS A 12 -4.88 15.67 -1.80
C LYS A 12 -4.75 15.55 -3.32
N ASN A 13 -3.58 15.83 -3.86
CA ASN A 13 -3.31 15.67 -5.29
C ASN A 13 -3.38 14.20 -5.72
N GLN A 14 -2.84 13.27 -4.93
CA GLN A 14 -2.95 11.83 -5.20
C GLN A 14 -4.40 11.36 -5.22
N VAL A 15 -5.24 11.83 -4.28
CA VAL A 15 -6.68 11.53 -4.24
C VAL A 15 -7.36 11.94 -5.55
N SER A 16 -7.09 13.17 -6.01
CA SER A 16 -7.66 13.70 -7.25
C SER A 16 -7.23 12.87 -8.46
N ILE A 17 -5.93 12.59 -8.60
CA ILE A 17 -5.38 11.82 -9.72
C ILE A 17 -5.95 10.39 -9.76
N ILE A 18 -6.01 9.70 -8.62
CA ILE A 18 -6.51 8.32 -8.54
C ILE A 18 -7.99 8.27 -8.95
N ARG A 19 -8.81 9.21 -8.47
CA ARG A 19 -10.22 9.28 -8.86
C ARG A 19 -10.40 9.55 -10.34
N GLN A 20 -9.69 10.53 -10.89
CA GLN A 20 -9.73 10.85 -12.32
C GLN A 20 -9.31 9.67 -13.20
N LEU A 21 -8.27 8.93 -12.80
CA LEU A 21 -7.82 7.75 -13.55
C LEU A 21 -8.88 6.63 -13.52
N ALA A 22 -9.49 6.38 -12.37
CA ALA A 22 -10.55 5.38 -12.21
C ALA A 22 -11.84 5.76 -12.96
N ASP A 23 -12.15 7.05 -13.08
CA ASP A 23 -13.29 7.55 -13.87
C ASP A 23 -13.05 7.41 -15.38
N LYS A 24 -11.79 7.56 -15.81
CA LYS A 24 -11.44 7.57 -17.23
C LYS A 24 -11.36 6.16 -17.82
N GLN A 25 -10.80 5.20 -17.09
CA GLN A 25 -10.56 3.84 -17.59
C GLN A 25 -10.30 2.84 -16.48
N SER A 26 -10.48 1.55 -16.79
CA SER A 26 -10.00 0.47 -15.95
C SER A 26 -8.48 0.54 -15.76
N CYS A 27 -8.01 0.51 -14.52
CA CYS A 27 -6.59 0.57 -14.21
C CYS A 27 -6.25 -0.22 -12.93
N ILE A 28 -4.96 -0.50 -12.74
CA ILE A 28 -4.43 -1.11 -11.53
C ILE A 28 -3.66 -0.04 -10.76
N VAL A 29 -4.08 0.25 -9.52
CA VAL A 29 -3.41 1.21 -8.64
C VAL A 29 -2.75 0.46 -7.48
N VAL A 30 -1.43 0.58 -7.36
CA VAL A 30 -0.65 -0.08 -6.31
C VAL A 30 -0.37 0.88 -5.16
N GLY A 31 -0.93 0.58 -3.98
CA GLY A 31 -0.70 1.35 -2.76
C GLY A 31 -1.43 2.70 -2.74
N ARG A 32 -0.80 3.72 -2.14
CA ARG A 32 -1.33 5.12 -2.06
C ARG A 32 -2.72 5.24 -1.44
N CYS A 33 -3.08 4.34 -0.51
CA CYS A 33 -4.41 4.29 0.10
C CYS A 33 -5.54 4.20 -0.95
N SER A 34 -5.28 3.62 -2.12
CA SER A 34 -6.27 3.55 -3.21
C SER A 34 -7.55 2.83 -2.80
N ASP A 35 -7.43 1.86 -1.90
CA ASP A 35 -8.55 1.17 -1.26
C ASP A 35 -9.43 2.10 -0.43
N TYR A 36 -8.83 3.00 0.34
CA TYR A 36 -9.59 3.99 1.09
C TYR A 36 -10.16 5.09 0.19
N ILE A 37 -9.38 5.53 -0.81
CA ILE A 37 -9.75 6.61 -1.73
C ILE A 37 -10.93 6.21 -2.62
N LEU A 38 -10.98 4.95 -3.04
CA LEU A 38 -11.99 4.39 -3.93
C LEU A 38 -13.03 3.52 -3.20
N ARG A 39 -13.08 3.53 -1.87
CA ARG A 39 -13.97 2.69 -1.05
C ARG A 39 -15.47 2.85 -1.33
N GLU A 40 -15.87 3.97 -1.94
CA GLU A 40 -17.26 4.30 -2.29
C GLU A 40 -17.63 3.83 -3.71
N ARG A 41 -16.67 3.25 -4.45
CA ARG A 41 -16.90 2.68 -5.77
C ARG A 41 -17.17 1.18 -5.68
N GLU A 42 -18.21 0.73 -6.36
CA GLU A 42 -18.60 -0.68 -6.42
C GLU A 42 -17.90 -1.46 -7.55
N ASP A 43 -17.27 -0.76 -8.50
CA ASP A 43 -16.55 -1.33 -9.65
C ASP A 43 -15.04 -1.53 -9.39
N CYS A 44 -14.64 -1.52 -8.12
CA CYS A 44 -13.26 -1.69 -7.69
C CYS A 44 -13.05 -3.01 -6.93
N MET A 45 -11.85 -3.57 -7.05
CA MET A 45 -11.41 -4.70 -6.23
C MET A 45 -10.12 -4.34 -5.48
N HIS A 46 -10.17 -4.44 -4.16
CA HIS A 46 -9.10 -4.12 -3.23
C HIS A 46 -8.39 -5.39 -2.74
N VAL A 47 -7.15 -5.55 -3.18
CA VAL A 47 -6.33 -6.73 -2.87
C VAL A 47 -5.11 -6.32 -2.04
N PHE A 48 -4.82 -7.07 -0.98
CA PHE A 48 -3.58 -6.94 -0.23
C PHE A 48 -2.69 -8.18 -0.43
N ILE A 49 -1.50 -7.97 -0.98
CA ILE A 49 -0.51 -9.03 -1.21
C ILE A 49 0.45 -9.09 -0.03
N TYR A 50 0.58 -10.28 0.56
CA TYR A 50 1.48 -10.53 1.67
C TYR A 50 2.25 -11.84 1.48
N ALA A 51 3.39 -11.93 2.15
CA ALA A 51 4.21 -13.14 2.22
C ALA A 51 4.85 -13.24 3.61
N SER A 52 5.20 -14.46 4.02
CA SER A 52 5.98 -14.67 5.24
C SER A 52 7.30 -13.89 5.19
N TYR A 53 7.84 -13.52 6.35
CA TYR A 53 9.12 -12.82 6.44
C TYR A 53 10.25 -13.54 5.67
N GLU A 54 10.33 -14.86 5.80
CA GLU A 54 11.35 -15.69 5.13
C GLU A 54 11.30 -15.56 3.60
N HIS A 55 10.12 -15.72 2.99
CA HIS A 55 9.93 -15.51 1.56
C HIS A 55 10.26 -14.08 1.10
N ARG A 56 9.93 -13.06 1.89
CA ARG A 56 10.29 -11.67 1.58
C ARG A 56 11.80 -11.45 1.63
N MET A 57 12.46 -12.00 2.65
CA MET A 57 13.91 -11.98 2.79
C MET A 57 14.59 -12.66 1.60
N LYS A 58 14.16 -13.88 1.28
CA LYS A 58 14.66 -14.65 0.14
C LYS A 58 14.54 -13.86 -1.15
N ASN A 59 13.39 -13.25 -1.42
CA ASN A 59 13.19 -12.42 -2.61
C ASN A 59 14.11 -11.19 -2.63
N CYS A 60 14.34 -10.51 -1.51
CA CYS A 60 15.25 -9.37 -1.45
C CYS A 60 16.70 -9.78 -1.74
N VAL A 61 17.15 -10.93 -1.21
CA VAL A 61 18.51 -11.40 -1.40
C VAL A 61 18.72 -11.96 -2.80
N GLU A 62 17.85 -12.87 -3.24
CA GLU A 62 18.01 -13.60 -4.50
C GLU A 62 17.60 -12.76 -5.72
N SER A 63 16.45 -12.08 -5.66
CA SER A 63 15.91 -11.36 -6.82
C SER A 63 16.44 -9.94 -6.93
N LEU A 64 16.71 -9.28 -5.80
CA LEU A 64 17.15 -7.87 -5.77
C LEU A 64 18.65 -7.71 -5.44
N GLY A 65 19.37 -8.81 -5.19
CA GLY A 65 20.82 -8.82 -4.96
C GLY A 65 21.27 -8.12 -3.68
N MET A 66 20.39 -7.99 -2.68
CA MET A 66 20.71 -7.31 -1.43
C MET A 66 21.45 -8.23 -0.46
N THR A 67 22.28 -7.67 0.41
CA THR A 67 22.77 -8.42 1.58
C THR A 67 21.62 -8.67 2.57
N GLU A 68 21.71 -9.71 3.39
CA GLU A 68 20.70 -10.01 4.41
C GLU A 68 20.46 -8.83 5.36
N ALA A 69 21.53 -8.12 5.74
CA ALA A 69 21.46 -6.96 6.62
C ALA A 69 20.69 -5.79 5.99
N GLU A 70 20.92 -5.52 4.70
CA GLU A 70 20.19 -4.49 3.94
C GLU A 70 18.73 -4.89 3.75
N ALA A 71 18.47 -6.13 3.34
CA ALA A 71 17.13 -6.66 3.17
C ALA A 71 16.31 -6.56 4.47
N LYS A 72 16.90 -6.93 5.61
CA LYS A 72 16.26 -6.80 6.93
C LYS A 72 15.87 -5.36 7.26
N LYS A 73 16.79 -4.42 7.04
CA LYS A 73 16.53 -2.98 7.27
C LYS A 73 15.48 -2.44 6.29
N MET A 74 15.56 -2.82 5.02
CA MET A 74 14.62 -2.40 3.99
C MET A 74 13.20 -2.87 4.30
N ILE A 75 13.00 -4.16 4.58
CA ILE A 75 11.68 -4.73 4.89
C ILE A 75 11.07 -3.97 6.08
N ALA A 76 11.82 -3.83 7.18
CA ALA A 76 11.33 -3.13 8.36
C ALA A 76 11.00 -1.65 8.09
N LYS A 77 11.84 -0.95 7.33
CA LYS A 77 11.63 0.47 6.98
C LYS A 77 10.39 0.65 6.10
N VAL A 78 10.24 -0.19 5.07
CA VAL A 78 9.14 -0.10 4.12
C VAL A 78 7.81 -0.49 4.78
N ASP A 79 7.79 -1.54 5.59
CA ASP A 79 6.58 -1.95 6.32
C ASP A 79 6.14 -0.84 7.29
N LYS A 80 7.07 -0.27 8.07
CA LYS A 80 6.77 0.85 8.97
C LYS A 80 6.26 2.07 8.21
N ALA A 81 6.87 2.42 7.08
CA ALA A 81 6.44 3.55 6.27
C ALA A 81 5.02 3.35 5.71
N ARG A 82 4.68 2.13 5.25
CA ARG A 82 3.33 1.79 4.78
C ARG A 82 2.31 1.86 5.89
N ASP A 83 2.63 1.31 7.06
CA ASP A 83 1.72 1.33 8.22
C ASP A 83 1.44 2.75 8.69
N VAL A 84 2.47 3.60 8.79
CA VAL A 84 2.32 5.00 9.20
C VAL A 84 1.48 5.75 8.19
N TYR A 85 1.85 5.74 6.91
CA TYR A 85 1.15 6.47 5.87
C TYR A 85 -0.33 6.06 5.78
N HIS A 86 -0.60 4.75 5.81
CA HIS A 86 -1.96 4.24 5.70
C HIS A 86 -2.81 4.55 6.95
N LYS A 87 -2.22 4.43 8.15
CA LYS A 87 -2.92 4.85 9.38
C LYS A 87 -3.24 6.34 9.39
N THR A 88 -2.31 7.19 8.95
CA THR A 88 -2.50 8.64 8.92
C THR A 88 -3.68 9.03 8.03
N TYR A 89 -3.76 8.48 6.82
CA TYR A 89 -4.74 8.94 5.82
C TYR A 89 -6.01 8.10 5.72
N ALA A 90 -5.96 6.80 6.03
CA ALA A 90 -7.10 5.89 5.92
C ALA A 90 -7.62 5.42 7.29
N GLY A 91 -6.87 5.60 8.38
CA GLY A 91 -7.28 5.23 9.73
C GLY A 91 -7.14 3.74 10.08
N PHE A 92 -6.65 2.90 9.17
CA PHE A 92 -6.43 1.47 9.40
C PHE A 92 -5.12 0.98 8.77
N LEU A 93 -4.73 -0.28 9.03
CA LEU A 93 -3.52 -0.88 8.50
C LEU A 93 -3.70 -1.36 7.06
N PRO A 94 -2.66 -1.32 6.20
CA PRO A 94 -2.75 -1.81 4.82
C PRO A 94 -3.22 -3.27 4.73
N GLY A 95 -2.84 -4.10 5.71
CA GLY A 95 -3.17 -5.52 5.78
C GLY A 95 -4.48 -5.86 6.51
N ASP A 96 -5.29 -4.87 6.87
CA ASP A 96 -6.56 -5.13 7.54
C ASP A 96 -7.58 -5.74 6.57
N PHE A 97 -7.87 -7.03 6.78
CA PHE A 97 -8.75 -7.82 5.92
C PHE A 97 -10.21 -7.36 5.91
N ARG A 98 -10.63 -6.46 6.82
CA ARG A 98 -11.98 -5.89 6.82
C ARG A 98 -12.21 -4.97 5.62
N TYR A 99 -11.14 -4.44 5.05
CA TYR A 99 -11.16 -3.48 3.94
C TYR A 99 -10.63 -4.08 2.64
N LYS A 100 -10.53 -5.41 2.53
CA LYS A 100 -10.01 -6.12 1.35
C LYS A 100 -10.99 -7.20 0.90
N ASP A 101 -11.14 -7.34 -0.41
CA ASP A 101 -12.09 -8.28 -1.01
C ASP A 101 -11.53 -9.71 -1.01
N VAL A 102 -10.23 -9.83 -1.30
CA VAL A 102 -9.57 -11.13 -1.36
C VAL A 102 -8.97 -11.48 0.00
N LYS A 103 -9.69 -12.32 0.73
CA LYS A 103 -9.18 -13.02 1.91
C LYS A 103 -8.63 -14.36 1.44
N ARG A 104 -7.35 -14.64 1.65
CA ARG A 104 -6.79 -15.96 1.29
C ARG A 104 -7.65 -17.05 1.95
N ARG A 105 -8.39 -17.83 1.15
CA ARG A 105 -8.82 -19.17 1.57
C ARG A 105 -7.54 -19.94 1.83
N ARG A 106 -7.25 -20.24 3.10
CA ARG A 106 -6.28 -21.28 3.45
C ARG A 106 -6.75 -22.55 2.72
N ARG A 107 -6.06 -22.90 1.63
CA ARG A 107 -5.88 -24.30 1.26
C ARG A 107 -4.76 -24.83 2.13
#